data_AF-A0A2X4UCG5-F1
#
_entry.id   AF-A0A2X4UCG5-F1
#
_cell.length_a   1.000
_cell.length_b   1.000
_cell.length_c   1.000
_cell.angle_alpha   90.00
_cell.angle_beta   90.00
_cell.angle_gamma   90.00
#
_symmetry.space_group_name_H-M   'P 1'
#
loop_
_entity.id
_entity.type
_entity.pdbx_description
1 polymer ?
#
loop_
_entity_poly.entity_id
_entity_poly.type
_entity_poly.pdbx_seq_one_letter_code
_entity_poly.pdbx_strand_id
1 'polypeptide(L)'
;MLNPALKALAMSDTLLCRCEDVPLGQVCEFSGWSAAKLGSRCGMGACQGKICATAARHLFGWPLVAPRIPLTPARTETLARLGRTESDG
;
A
#
# COMPACT_ATOMS: atom_id res chain seq x y z
N MET A 1 -10.78 -4.31 -19.30
CA MET A 1 -9.42 -4.88 -19.11
C MET A 1 -8.42 -3.89 -19.67
N LEU A 2 -7.32 -3.61 -18.97
CA LEU A 2 -6.27 -2.68 -19.43
C LEU A 2 -5.46 -3.30 -20.58
N ASN A 3 -4.93 -2.47 -21.49
CA ASN A 3 -4.05 -2.92 -22.57
C ASN A 3 -2.77 -3.57 -21.98
N PRO A 4 -2.43 -4.84 -22.33
CA PRO A 4 -1.24 -5.51 -21.82
C PRO A 4 0.08 -4.75 -22.04
N ALA A 5 0.18 -3.96 -23.12
CA ALA A 5 1.37 -3.16 -23.42
C ALA A 5 1.71 -2.15 -22.31
N LEU A 6 0.73 -1.74 -21.49
CA LEU A 6 0.94 -0.82 -20.38
C LEU A 6 1.90 -1.36 -19.31
N LYS A 7 2.04 -2.68 -19.17
CA LYS A 7 2.97 -3.29 -18.21
C LYS A 7 4.44 -3.02 -18.57
N ALA A 8 4.73 -2.80 -19.85
CA ALA A 8 6.09 -2.58 -20.34
C ALA A 8 6.54 -1.12 -20.27
N LEU A 9 5.64 -0.19 -19.91
CA LEU A 9 5.97 1.25 -19.86
C LEU A 9 6.74 1.64 -18.59
N ALA A 10 6.60 0.89 -17.50
CA ALA A 10 7.26 1.21 -16.25
C ALA A 10 8.72 0.74 -16.26
N MET A 11 9.64 1.64 -15.95
CA MET A 11 11.07 1.37 -15.83
C MET A 11 11.45 1.12 -14.36
N SER A 12 12.67 0.66 -14.10
CA SER A 12 13.14 0.33 -12.75
C SER A 12 13.12 1.53 -11.79
N ASP A 13 13.33 2.75 -12.27
CA ASP A 13 13.29 4.00 -11.50
C ASP A 13 11.87 4.58 -11.34
N THR A 14 10.87 4.01 -12.02
CA THR A 14 9.49 4.47 -11.93
C THR A 14 8.96 4.27 -10.51
N LEU A 15 8.47 5.33 -9.87
CA LEU A 15 7.90 5.24 -8.53
C LEU A 15 6.66 4.34 -8.50
N LEU A 16 6.76 3.22 -7.79
CA LEU A 16 5.62 2.34 -7.53
C LEU A 16 4.86 2.80 -6.27
N CYS A 17 5.57 3.23 -5.23
CA CYS A 17 4.96 3.70 -3.99
C CYS A 17 5.36 5.14 -3.68
N ARG A 18 4.45 6.08 -3.98
CA ARG A 18 4.72 7.51 -3.72
C ARG A 18 4.82 7.88 -2.24
N CYS A 19 4.13 7.18 -1.34
CA CYS A 19 4.15 7.53 0.08
C CYS A 19 5.48 7.18 0.78
N GLU A 20 6.22 6.23 0.24
CA GLU A 20 7.49 5.75 0.80
C GLU A 20 8.65 5.94 -0.20
N ASP A 21 8.40 6.66 -1.30
CA ASP A 21 9.32 6.89 -2.41
C ASP A 21 10.04 5.63 -2.93
N VAL A 22 9.30 4.53 -3.07
CA VAL A 22 9.85 3.23 -3.51
C VAL A 22 9.74 3.07 -5.02
N PRO A 23 10.87 2.90 -5.75
CA PRO A 23 10.89 2.64 -7.18
C PRO A 23 10.54 1.17 -7.51
N LEU A 24 10.07 0.93 -8.73
CA LEU A 24 9.66 -0.40 -9.20
C LEU A 24 10.79 -1.43 -9.10
N GLY A 25 12.01 -1.02 -9.41
CA GLY A 25 13.21 -1.86 -9.40
C GLY A 25 13.51 -2.49 -8.04
N GLN A 26 13.21 -1.77 -6.96
CA GLN A 26 13.35 -2.31 -5.61
C GLN A 26 12.27 -3.35 -5.29
N VAL A 27 11.10 -3.26 -5.92
CA VAL A 27 9.97 -4.15 -5.65
C VAL A 27 10.01 -5.42 -6.51
N CYS A 28 10.55 -5.35 -7.72
CA CYS A 28 10.63 -6.49 -8.62
C CYS A 28 11.60 -7.60 -8.16
N GLU A 29 12.44 -7.33 -7.15
CA GLU A 29 13.32 -8.33 -6.53
C GLU A 29 12.58 -9.34 -5.65
N PHE A 30 11.31 -9.08 -5.33
CA PHE A 30 10.51 -9.92 -4.44
C PHE A 30 9.51 -10.79 -5.19
N SER A 31 9.11 -11.91 -4.59
CA SER A 31 8.15 -12.87 -5.18
C SER A 31 6.69 -12.62 -4.78
N GLY A 32 6.42 -11.67 -3.89
CA GLY A 32 5.07 -11.43 -3.38
C GLY A 32 4.93 -10.16 -2.55
N TRP A 33 3.67 -9.74 -2.38
CA TRP A 33 3.32 -8.48 -1.71
C TRP A 33 3.86 -8.37 -0.29
N SER A 34 3.77 -9.43 0.52
CA SER A 34 4.24 -9.41 1.90
C SER A 34 5.75 -9.19 1.99
N ALA A 35 6.52 -9.92 1.17
CA ALA A 35 7.98 -9.79 1.12
C ALA A 35 8.39 -8.40 0.60
N ALA A 36 7.77 -7.92 -0.47
CA ALA A 36 8.00 -6.58 -1.01
C ALA A 36 7.69 -5.49 0.03
N LYS A 37 6.55 -5.59 0.72
CA LYS A 37 6.16 -4.63 1.76
C LYS A 37 7.19 -4.60 2.89
N LEU A 38 7.61 -5.75 3.39
CA LEU A 38 8.59 -5.84 4.48
C LEU A 38 9.99 -5.36 4.05
N GLY A 39 10.44 -5.76 2.86
CA GLY A 39 11.80 -5.46 2.37
C GLY A 39 11.99 -4.05 1.81
N SER A 40 10.95 -3.46 1.22
CA SER A 40 11.02 -2.12 0.58
C SER A 40 10.21 -1.04 1.30
N ARG A 41 9.44 -1.40 2.32
CA ARG A 41 8.44 -0.55 3.00
C ARG A 41 7.24 -0.15 2.12
N CYS A 42 7.13 -0.61 0.88
CA CYS A 42 6.02 -0.23 0.01
C CYS A 42 4.65 -0.54 0.67
N GLY A 43 3.76 0.45 0.65
CA GLY A 43 2.44 0.34 1.28
C GLY A 43 2.42 0.46 2.82
N MET A 44 3.50 0.93 3.45
CA MET A 44 3.52 1.28 4.88
C MET A 44 3.22 2.77 5.17
N GLY A 45 3.25 3.63 4.15
CA GLY A 45 2.98 5.07 4.31
C GLY A 45 1.50 5.42 4.51
N ALA A 46 1.16 6.72 4.52
CA ALA A 46 -0.19 7.20 4.86
C ALA A 46 -1.33 6.61 4.00
N CYS A 47 -1.06 6.25 2.74
CA CYS A 47 -2.06 5.58 1.89
C CYS A 47 -2.32 4.12 2.27
N GLN A 48 -1.49 3.51 3.13
CA GLN A 48 -1.58 2.12 3.58
C GLN A 48 -1.66 1.11 2.42
N GLY A 49 -0.97 1.38 1.32
CA GLY A 49 -0.87 0.47 0.18
C GLY A 49 -2.04 0.52 -0.80
N LYS A 50 -3.04 1.39 -0.62
CA LYS A 50 -4.22 1.49 -1.52
C LYS A 50 -3.84 1.60 -3.00
N ILE A 51 -2.79 2.37 -3.29
CA ILE A 51 -2.34 2.66 -4.65
C ILE A 51 -1.35 1.59 -5.11
N CYS A 52 -0.22 1.44 -4.41
CA CYS A 52 0.86 0.56 -4.84
C CYS A 52 0.51 -0.94 -4.79
N ALA A 53 -0.37 -1.40 -3.89
CA ALA A 53 -0.82 -2.80 -3.90
C ALA A 53 -1.66 -3.12 -5.15
N THR A 54 -2.50 -2.17 -5.58
CA THR A 54 -3.30 -2.32 -6.80
C THR A 54 -2.41 -2.30 -8.06
N ALA A 55 -1.40 -1.43 -8.08
CA ALA A 55 -0.39 -1.40 -9.14
C ALA A 55 0.41 -2.72 -9.18
N ALA A 56 0.87 -3.21 -8.02
CA ALA A 56 1.57 -4.49 -7.90
C ALA A 56 0.72 -5.68 -8.36
N ARG A 57 -0.59 -5.69 -8.06
CA ARG A 57 -1.52 -6.69 -8.61
C ARG A 57 -1.54 -6.64 -10.14
N HIS A 58 -1.61 -5.45 -10.72
CA HIS A 58 -1.66 -5.33 -12.18
C HIS A 58 -0.34 -5.78 -12.84
N LEU A 59 0.80 -5.34 -12.30
CA LEU A 59 2.12 -5.61 -12.86
C LEU A 59 2.55 -7.07 -12.63
N PHE A 60 2.43 -7.56 -11.40
CA PHE A 60 2.99 -8.86 -10.98
C PHE A 60 1.95 -9.95 -10.75
N GLY A 61 0.65 -9.64 -10.78
CA GLY A 61 -0.42 -10.59 -10.50
C GLY A 61 -0.57 -10.94 -9.02
N TRP A 62 0.09 -10.23 -8.11
CA TRP A 62 0.01 -10.51 -6.67
C TRP A 62 -1.39 -10.24 -6.12
N PRO A 63 -1.89 -11.11 -5.22
CA PRO A 63 -3.22 -10.93 -4.64
C PRO A 63 -3.25 -9.70 -3.72
N LEU A 64 -4.41 -9.04 -3.67
CA LEU A 64 -4.66 -8.02 -2.67
C LEU A 64 -4.92 -8.69 -1.31
N VAL A 65 -4.27 -8.17 -0.28
CA VAL A 65 -4.53 -8.58 1.10
C VAL A 65 -5.66 -7.73 1.65
N ALA A 66 -6.58 -8.36 2.40
CA ALA A 66 -7.66 -7.64 3.05
C ALA A 66 -7.12 -6.51 3.95
N PRO A 67 -7.63 -5.28 3.82
CA PRO A 67 -7.16 -4.17 4.65
C PRO A 67 -7.57 -4.39 6.10
N ARG A 68 -6.70 -3.99 7.03
CA ARG A 68 -7.02 -3.95 8.46
C ARG A 68 -7.54 -2.57 8.83
N ILE A 69 -8.45 -2.52 9.81
CA ILE A 69 -8.89 -1.25 10.38
C ILE A 69 -7.74 -0.59 11.19
N PRO A 70 -7.67 0.75 11.20
CA PRO A 70 -8.55 1.69 10.49
C PRO A 70 -8.24 1.76 8.98
N LEU A 71 -9.28 1.83 8.14
CA LEU A 71 -9.14 1.82 6.66
C LEU A 71 -8.43 3.08 6.11
N THR A 72 -8.42 4.15 6.89
CA THR A 72 -7.64 5.37 6.67
C THR A 72 -6.92 5.70 7.96
N PRO A 73 -5.72 6.29 7.93
CA PRO A 73 -5.08 6.77 9.15
C PRO A 73 -6.01 7.70 9.92
N ALA A 74 -6.20 7.41 11.20
CA ALA A 74 -6.98 8.23 12.12
C ALA A 74 -6.06 8.79 13.20
N ARG A 75 -6.34 10.01 13.66
CA ARG A 75 -5.62 10.58 14.80
C ARG A 75 -5.99 9.82 16.06
N THR A 76 -4.98 9.46 16.86
CA THR A 76 -5.19 8.78 18.14
C THR A 76 -6.10 9.58 19.07
N GLU A 77 -5.98 10.92 19.06
CA GLU A 77 -6.82 11.82 19.85
C GLU A 77 -8.31 11.69 19.50
N THR A 78 -8.65 11.63 18.21
CA THR A 78 -10.03 11.45 17.75
C THR A 78 -10.62 10.14 18.28
N LEU A 79 -9.84 9.05 18.22
CA LEU A 79 -10.26 7.75 18.74
C LEU A 79 -10.42 7.77 20.27
N ALA A 80 -9.50 8.43 20.98
CA ALA A 80 -9.53 8.54 22.44
C ALA A 80 -10.76 9.33 22.94
N ARG A 81 -11.21 10.35 22.18
CA ARG A 81 -12.42 11.11 22.51
C ARG A 81 -13.70 10.27 22.40
N LEU A 82 -13.78 9.38 21.41
CA LEU A 82 -14.93 8.48 21.25
C LEU A 82 -15.09 7.54 22.46
N GLY A 83 -13.99 6.93 22.94
CA GLY A 83 -14.04 6.03 24.10
C GLY A 83 -14.43 6.71 25.42
N ARG A 84 -14.11 8.01 25.58
CA ARG A 84 -14.52 8.78 26.77
C ARG A 84 -16.01 9.09 26.78
N THR A 85 -16.62 9.27 25.61
CA THR A 85 -18.04 9.61 25.50
C THR A 85 -18.94 8.43 25.88
N GLU A 86 -18.47 7.19 25.72
CA GLU A 86 -19.16 5.95 26.11
C GLU A 86 -19.07 5.65 27.63
N SER A 87 -18.15 6.29 28.37
CA SER A 87 -17.89 5.97 29.79
C SER A 87 -18.55 6.96 30.76
N ASP A 88 -19.15 8.04 30.24
CA ASP A 88 -19.79 9.13 31.00
C ASP A 88 -21.33 9.11 30.89
N GLY A 89 -21.90 7.97 30.44
CA GLY A 89 -23.33 7.72 30.27
C GLY A 89 -23.84 6.56 31.10
#